data_AF-A0A401YJB3-F1
#
_entry.id   AF-A0A401YJB3-F1
#
_cell.length_a   1.000
_cell.length_b   1.000
_cell.length_c   1.000
_cell.angle_alpha   90.00
_cell.angle_beta   90.00
_cell.angle_gamma   90.00
#
_symmetry.space_group_name_H-M   'P 1'
#
loop_
_entity.id
_entity.type
_entity.pdbx_description
1 polymer ?
#
loop_
_entity_poly.entity_id
_entity_poly.type
_entity_poly.pdbx_seq_one_letter_code
_entity_poly.pdbx_strand_id
1 'polypeptide(L)' 'MIESDRHEIEATANSSEPHVYFQPMDAADPDVARGIPFTWRGLGVPANGELFAVPEPVGRANTP' A
#
# COMPACT_ATOMS: atom_id res chain seq x y z
N MET A 1 39.29 -19.45 4.42
CA MET A 1 39.55 -18.30 3.56
C MET A 1 39.24 -18.74 2.14
N ILE A 2 37.99 -18.53 1.70
CA ILE A 2 37.53 -18.65 0.31
C ILE A 2 36.47 -17.56 0.16
N GLU A 3 36.67 -16.67 -0.81
CA GLU A 3 35.78 -15.56 -1.16
C GLU A 3 34.42 -16.08 -1.64
N SER A 4 33.33 -15.50 -1.14
CA SER A 4 31.98 -15.74 -1.63
C SER A 4 31.46 -14.43 -2.23
N ASP A 5 31.93 -14.15 -3.44
CA ASP A 5 31.32 -13.17 -4.32
C ASP A 5 30.35 -13.92 -5.22
N ARG A 6 29.05 -13.98 -4.85
CA ARG A 6 27.90 -14.03 -5.78
C ARG A 6 26.61 -13.57 -5.09
N HIS A 7 26.13 -12.44 -5.61
CA HIS A 7 24.71 -12.18 -5.92
C HIS A 7 23.70 -12.26 -4.77
N GLU A 8 23.43 -11.12 -4.15
CA GLU A 8 22.03 -10.76 -3.90
C GLU A 8 21.75 -9.48 -4.66
N ILE A 9 21.25 -9.66 -5.87
CA ILE A 9 20.58 -8.60 -6.60
C ILE A 9 19.32 -8.32 -5.77
N GLU A 10 19.35 -7.29 -4.93
CA GLU A 10 18.13 -6.63 -4.51
C GLU A 10 17.53 -5.97 -5.75
N ALA A 11 16.91 -6.78 -6.61
CA ALA A 11 15.85 -6.28 -7.44
C ALA A 11 14.76 -5.92 -6.43
N THR A 12 14.79 -4.67 -5.97
CA THR A 12 13.67 -4.00 -5.30
C THR A 12 12.44 -4.56 -5.99
N ALA A 13 11.52 -5.21 -5.28
CA ALA A 13 10.45 -5.99 -5.89
C ALA A 13 9.47 -5.08 -6.66
N ASN A 14 9.92 -4.49 -7.76
CA ASN A 14 9.20 -3.63 -8.66
C ASN A 14 8.75 -4.50 -9.82
N SER A 15 7.68 -5.26 -9.58
CA SER A 15 6.90 -5.83 -10.67
C SER A 15 6.39 -4.68 -11.56
N SER A 16 6.35 -4.90 -12.87
CA SER A 16 5.89 -3.91 -13.86
C SER A 16 4.37 -3.75 -13.89
N GLU A 17 3.64 -4.56 -13.12
CA GLU A 17 2.21 -4.41 -12.92
C GLU A 17 1.93 -3.33 -11.86
N PRO A 18 0.74 -2.69 -11.86
CA PRO A 18 0.42 -1.68 -10.86
C PRO A 18 0.34 -2.29 -9.46
N HIS A 19 1.28 -1.93 -8.59
CA HIS A 19 1.30 -2.34 -7.18
C HIS A 19 1.32 -1.11 -6.28
N VAL A 20 0.55 -1.16 -5.19
CA VAL A 20 0.52 -0.12 -4.16
C VAL A 20 0.92 -0.76 -2.83
N TYR A 21 1.90 -0.14 -2.16
CA TYR A 21 2.28 -0.50 -0.80
C TYR A 21 1.79 0.58 0.17
N PHE A 22 0.98 0.18 1.15
CA PHE A 22 0.61 1.01 2.28
C PHE A 22 1.09 0.35 3.57
N GLN A 23 1.71 1.16 4.43
CA GLN A 23 2.11 0.75 5.77
C GLN A 23 1.59 1.81 6.74
N PRO A 24 0.41 1.59 7.37
CA PRO A 24 -0.10 2.49 8.39
C PRO A 24 0.80 2.46 9.63
N MET A 25 1.21 3.66 10.08
CA MET A 25 2.06 3.87 11.24
C MET A 25 1.36 4.76 12.27
N ASP A 26 1.69 4.59 13.54
CA ASP A 26 1.15 5.39 14.66
C ASP A 26 1.85 6.74 14.87
N ALA A 27 3.02 6.95 14.24
CA ALA A 27 3.78 8.18 14.29
C ALA A 27 4.40 8.53 12.93
N ALA A 28 4.69 9.81 12.72
CA ALA A 28 5.37 10.30 11.54
C ALA A 28 6.90 10.11 11.59
N ASP A 29 7.47 10.06 12.80
CA ASP A 29 8.89 9.80 13.02
C ASP A 29 9.16 8.28 12.86
N PRO A 30 9.92 7.86 11.84
CA PRO A 30 10.15 6.45 11.54
C PRO A 30 10.96 5.72 12.62
N ASP A 31 11.78 6.42 13.42
CA ASP A 31 12.62 5.78 14.43
C ASP A 31 11.81 5.28 15.63
N VAL A 32 10.60 5.82 15.82
CA VAL A 32 9.69 5.48 16.93
C VAL A 32 8.35 4.91 16.47
N ALA A 33 8.05 5.01 15.17
CA ALA A 33 6.82 4.51 14.57
C ALA A 33 6.67 2.98 14.72
N ARG A 34 5.44 2.54 14.97
CA ARG A 34 5.04 1.13 14.96
C ARG A 34 3.93 0.91 13.95
N GLY A 35 4.01 -0.26 13.29
CA GLY A 35 2.97 -0.71 12.38
C GLY A 35 1.65 -0.93 13.11
N ILE A 36 0.56 -0.42 12.54
CA ILE A 36 -0.79 -0.61 13.08
C ILE A 36 -1.49 -1.73 12.28
N PRO A 37 -2.16 -2.68 12.96
CA PRO A 37 -3.03 -3.63 12.28
C PRO A 37 -4.15 -2.90 11.54
N PHE A 38 -4.32 -3.20 10.25
CA PHE A 38 -5.43 -2.68 9.47
C PHE A 38 -6.11 -3.79 8.68
N THR A 39 -7.34 -3.52 8.25
CA THR A 39 -8.09 -4.38 7.35
C THR A 39 -8.62 -3.53 6.22
N TRP A 40 -8.53 -4.02 4.99
CA TRP A 40 -9.09 -3.34 3.83
C TRP A 40 -10.62 -3.35 3.89
N ARG A 41 -11.25 -2.21 3.58
CA ARG A 41 -12.71 -2.07 3.50
C ARG A 41 -13.07 -1.24 2.28
N GLY A 42 -14.19 -1.57 1.63
CA GLY A 42 -14.65 -0.86 0.44
C GLY A 42 -14.01 -1.37 -0.84
N LEU A 43 -13.67 -0.46 -1.75
CA LEU A 43 -13.17 -0.79 -3.08
C LEU A 43 -11.72 -1.25 -3.04
N GLY A 44 -11.40 -2.34 -3.75
CA GLY A 44 -10.03 -2.80 -3.94
C GLY A 44 -9.22 -1.93 -4.90
N VAL A 45 -7.98 -2.34 -5.18
CA VAL A 45 -7.17 -1.77 -6.26
C VAL A 45 -7.61 -2.42 -7.59
N PRO A 46 -8.07 -1.65 -8.59
CA PRO A 46 -8.45 -2.17 -9.90
C PRO A 46 -7.29 -2.81 -10.65
N ALA A 47 -7.59 -3.59 -11.67
CA ALA A 47 -6.56 -4.13 -12.55
C ALA A 47 -5.89 -3.01 -13.37
N ASN A 48 -4.74 -3.32 -13.98
CA ASN A 48 -4.04 -2.37 -14.83
C ASN A 48 -4.91 -1.88 -15.99
N GLY A 49 -4.95 -0.56 -16.19
CA GLY A 49 -5.74 0.08 -17.24
C GLY A 49 -7.22 0.26 -16.91
N GLU A 50 -7.68 -0.20 -15.75
CA GLU A 50 -9.04 0.06 -15.27
C GLU A 50 -9.12 1.40 -14.51
N LEU A 51 -10.26 2.08 -14.63
CA LEU A 51 -10.50 3.33 -13.93
C LEU A 51 -10.76 3.08 -12.44
N PHE A 52 -9.99 3.75 -11.57
CA PHE A 52 -10.31 3.82 -10.15
C PHE A 52 -11.49 4.77 -9.93
N ALA A 53 -12.70 4.23 -9.72
CA ALA A 53 -13.91 5.01 -9.46
C ALA A 53 -14.40 4.79 -8.03
N VAL A 54 -14.45 5.86 -7.23
CA VAL A 54 -15.07 5.84 -5.90
C VAL A 54 -16.52 6.29 -6.05
N PRO A 55 -17.53 5.50 -5.61
CA PRO A 55 -18.90 5.97 -5.61
C PRO A 55 -19.03 7.20 -4.72
N GLU A 56 -19.77 8.20 -5.20
CA GLU A 56 -20.11 9.37 -4.40
C GLU A 56 -20.69 8.91 -3.04
N PRO A 57 -20.22 9.44 -1.91
CA PRO A 57 -20.82 9.13 -0.62
C PRO A 57 -22.31 9.42 -0.69
N VAL A 58 -23.15 8.45 -0.33
CA VAL A 58 -24.58 8.69 -0.18
C VAL A 58 -24.71 9.80 0.86
N GLY A 59 -25.05 11.01 0.40
CA GLY A 59 -25.02 12.21 1.21
C GLY A 59 -25.74 11.95 2.52
N ARG A 60 -25.10 12.33 3.64
CA ARG A 60 -25.74 12.31 4.96
C ARG A 60 -27.10 12.97 4.76
N ALA A 61 -28.19 12.20 4.91
CA ALA A 61 -29.52 12.76 4.84
C ALA A 61 -29.57 13.86 5.90
N ASN A 62 -29.57 15.12 5.46
CA ASN A 62 -29.82 16.24 6.33
C ASN A 62 -31.28 16.11 6.74
N THR A 63 -31.52 15.47 7.88
CA THR A 63 -32.81 15.55 8.57
C THR A 63 -32.96 16.98 9.07
N PRO A 64 -34.01 17.72 8.66
CA PRO A 64 -34.27 19.07 9.13
C PRO A 64 -34.56 19.12 10.63
#